data_AF-A0A1H6DXG6-F1
#
_entry.id   AF-A0A1H6DXG6-F1
#
_cell.length_a   1.000
_cell.length_b   1.000
_cell.length_c   1.000
_cell.angle_alpha   90.00
_cell.angle_beta   90.00
_cell.angle_gamma   90.00
#
_symmetry.space_group_name_H-M   'P 1'
#
loop_
_entity.id
_entity.type
_entity.pdbx_description
1 polymer ?
#
loop_
_entity_poly.entity_id
_entity_poly.type
_entity_poly.pdbx_seq_one_letter_code
_entity_poly.pdbx_strand_id
1 'polypeptide(L)'
;MAGPLENIDPILVELLDEGISSIAALRLLVFVRHPRRFSEIEEFIGTERTVVNRMVSRCPGLLKKIQLPQDEWNRERGKPPVAIVATDRANRLLKNLLLCTPD
;
A
#
# COMPACT_ATOMS: atom_id res chain seq x y z
N MET A 1 15.56 -7.65 33.14
CA MET A 1 14.50 -6.63 32.96
C MET A 1 14.26 -6.52 31.48
N ALA A 2 13.22 -7.18 31.00
CA ALA A 2 12.78 -7.12 29.61
C ALA A 2 12.23 -5.72 29.31
N GLY A 3 12.78 -5.05 28.30
CA GLY A 3 12.34 -3.71 27.90
C GLY A 3 10.98 -3.72 27.18
N PRO A 4 10.30 -2.57 27.05
CA PRO A 4 8.94 -2.45 26.47
C PRO A 4 8.79 -2.85 24.99
N LEU A 5 9.83 -3.41 24.36
CA LEU A 5 9.88 -3.76 22.94
C LEU A 5 9.88 -5.28 22.67
N GLU A 6 9.92 -6.12 23.70
CA GLU A 6 10.04 -7.59 23.52
C GLU A 6 8.79 -8.26 22.92
N ASN A 7 7.70 -7.52 22.72
CA ASN A 7 6.42 -8.05 22.18
C ASN A 7 5.93 -7.29 20.93
N ILE A 8 6.79 -6.58 20.20
CA ILE A 8 6.37 -6.00 18.91
C ILE A 8 6.29 -7.13 17.88
N ASP A 9 5.14 -7.23 17.22
CA ASP A 9 4.91 -8.15 16.12
C ASP A 9 6.02 -7.99 15.04
N PRO A 10 6.77 -9.05 14.70
CA PRO A 10 7.81 -9.00 13.68
C PRO A 10 7.33 -8.44 12.32
N ILE A 11 6.06 -8.64 12.00
CA ILE A 11 5.45 -8.12 10.76
C ILE A 11 5.31 -6.60 10.82
N LEU A 12 4.98 -6.04 11.98
CA LEU A 12 4.93 -4.60 12.17
C LEU A 12 6.33 -3.99 12.03
N VAL A 13 7.36 -4.67 12.54
CA VAL A 13 8.76 -4.25 12.35
C VAL A 13 9.12 -4.26 10.86
N GLU A 14 8.80 -5.34 10.14
CA GLU A 14 9.10 -5.43 8.70
C GLU A 14 8.35 -4.36 7.88
N LEU A 15 7.09 -4.06 8.23
CA LEU A 15 6.34 -2.98 7.59
C LEU A 15 6.98 -1.61 7.84
N LEU A 16 7.47 -1.36 9.06
CA LEU A 16 8.18 -0.12 9.41
C LEU A 16 9.50 0.00 8.62
N ASP A 17 10.28 -1.07 8.54
CA ASP A 17 11.55 -1.13 7.79
C ASP A 17 11.36 -0.89 6.29
N GLU A 18 10.23 -1.34 5.73
CA GLU A 18 9.83 -1.09 4.35
C GLU A 18 9.20 0.30 4.11
N GLY A 19 9.11 1.13 5.15
CA GLY A 19 8.68 2.52 5.06
C GLY A 19 7.20 2.79 5.31
N ILE A 20 6.43 1.78 5.76
CA ILE A 20 5.02 1.94 6.20
C ILE A 20 5.00 2.55 7.61
N SER A 21 5.26 3.85 7.69
CA SER A 21 5.39 4.57 8.96
C SER A 21 4.12 5.30 9.41
N SER A 22 2.99 5.09 8.75
CA SER A 22 1.73 5.79 9.08
C SER A 22 0.51 4.92 8.82
N ILE A 23 -0.58 5.22 9.55
CA ILE A 23 -1.89 4.59 9.35
C ILE A 23 -2.38 4.81 7.91
N ALA A 24 -2.12 5.98 7.31
CA ALA A 24 -2.49 6.26 5.93
C ALA A 24 -1.74 5.34 4.94
N ALA A 25 -0.44 5.09 5.16
CA ALA A 25 0.33 4.16 4.35
C ALA A 25 -0.15 2.71 4.52
N LEU A 26 -0.52 2.31 5.74
CA LEU A 26 -1.11 0.99 5.98
C LEU A 26 -2.48 0.83 5.32
N ARG A 27 -3.35 1.85 5.42
CA ARG A 27 -4.65 1.89 4.72
C ARG A 27 -4.48 1.81 3.21
N LEU A 28 -3.52 2.55 2.66
CA LEU A 28 -3.16 2.47 1.24
C LEU A 28 -2.80 1.03 0.87
N LEU A 29 -1.88 0.42 1.61
CA LEU A 29 -1.39 -0.93 1.35
C LEU A 29 -2.51 -1.97 1.33
N VAL A 30 -3.45 -1.89 2.26
CA VAL A 30 -4.64 -2.76 2.32
C VAL A 30 -5.60 -2.50 1.16
N PHE A 31 -5.84 -1.23 0.83
CA PHE A 31 -6.81 -0.86 -0.21
C PHE A 31 -6.35 -1.25 -1.62
N VAL A 32 -5.04 -1.18 -1.88
CA VAL A 32 -4.43 -1.46 -3.19
C VAL A 32 -3.99 -2.91 -3.35
N ARG A 33 -4.51 -3.85 -2.56
CA ARG A 33 -4.33 -5.30 -2.81
C ARG A 33 -4.78 -5.72 -4.22
N HIS A 34 -5.73 -4.96 -4.77
CA HIS A 34 -6.08 -4.96 -6.19
C HIS A 34 -5.67 -3.62 -6.82
N PRO A 35 -5.41 -3.56 -8.13
CA PRO A 35 -5.10 -2.30 -8.81
C PRO A 35 -6.16 -1.22 -8.56
N ARG A 36 -5.73 -0.03 -8.16
CA ARG A 36 -6.59 1.15 -7.93
C ARG A 36 -6.08 2.38 -8.65
N ARG A 37 -7.00 3.22 -9.14
CA ARG A 37 -6.73 4.55 -9.69
C ARG A 37 -6.23 5.46 -8.59
N PHE A 38 -5.46 6.47 -8.98
CA PHE A 38 -5.18 7.58 -8.07
C PHE A 38 -6.47 8.21 -7.54
N SER A 39 -7.47 8.48 -8.39
CA SER A 39 -8.73 9.09 -7.94
C SER A 39 -9.46 8.27 -6.87
N GLU A 40 -9.50 6.94 -7.02
CA GLU A 40 -10.12 6.03 -6.04
C GLU A 40 -9.34 6.05 -4.71
N ILE A 41 -8.02 6.11 -4.79
CA ILE A 41 -7.14 6.19 -3.60
C ILE A 41 -7.30 7.54 -2.90
N GLU A 42 -7.37 8.63 -3.65
CA GLU A 42 -7.53 9.98 -3.13
C GLU A 42 -8.85 10.11 -2.37
N GLU A 43 -9.94 9.56 -2.92
CA GLU A 43 -11.25 9.50 -2.27
C GLU A 43 -11.23 8.63 -1.02
N PHE A 44 -10.61 7.45 -1.08
CA PHE A 44 -10.59 6.50 0.04
C PHE A 44 -9.73 6.97 1.22
N ILE A 45 -8.54 7.51 0.95
CA ILE A 45 -7.57 7.91 1.99
C ILE A 45 -7.78 9.37 2.39
N GLY A 46 -8.43 10.18 1.55
CA GLY A 46 -8.57 11.62 1.77
C GLY A 46 -7.23 12.34 1.63
N THR A 47 -6.43 11.97 0.63
CA THR A 47 -5.05 12.44 0.47
C THR A 47 -4.73 12.72 -0.99
N GLU A 48 -3.98 13.78 -1.27
CA GLU A 48 -3.65 14.20 -2.64
C GLU A 48 -2.74 13.22 -3.39
N ARG A 49 -2.87 13.20 -4.73
CA ARG A 49 -2.04 12.44 -5.68
C ARG A 49 -0.54 12.57 -5.43
N THR A 50 -0.06 13.76 -5.05
CA THR A 50 1.35 14.05 -4.79
C THR A 50 1.86 13.26 -3.58
N VAL A 51 1.05 13.15 -2.53
CA VAL A 51 1.33 12.41 -1.32
C VAL A 51 1.25 10.91 -1.58
N VAL A 52 0.23 10.43 -2.31
CA VAL A 52 0.12 9.03 -2.73
C VAL A 52 1.36 8.62 -3.53
N ASN A 53 1.79 9.45 -4.49
CA ASN A 53 3.01 9.20 -5.25
C ASN A 53 4.24 9.11 -4.35
N ARG A 54 4.36 10.00 -3.36
CA ARG A 54 5.47 9.96 -2.39
C ARG A 54 5.45 8.68 -1.57
N MET A 55 4.27 8.22 -1.12
CA MET A 55 4.13 6.96 -0.39
C MET A 55 4.58 5.76 -1.22
N VAL A 56 4.12 5.69 -2.47
CA VAL A 56 4.51 4.61 -3.41
C VAL A 56 6.01 4.62 -3.67
N SER A 57 6.61 5.78 -3.89
CA SER A 57 8.07 5.89 -4.09
C SER A 57 8.89 5.55 -2.85
N ARG A 58 8.34 5.71 -1.64
CA ARG A 58 9.04 5.38 -0.39
C ARG A 58 8.97 3.90 -0.04
N CYS A 59 7.99 3.17 -0.57
CA CYS A 59 7.78 1.75 -0.26
C CYS A 59 7.83 0.88 -1.53
N PRO A 60 8.90 0.94 -2.35
CA PRO A 60 8.94 0.25 -3.65
C PRO A 60 8.88 -1.29 -3.53
N GLY A 61 9.27 -1.85 -2.37
CA GLY A 61 9.14 -3.27 -2.08
C GLY A 61 7.70 -3.72 -1.83
N LEU A 62 6.80 -2.79 -1.49
CA LEU A 62 5.43 -3.06 -1.06
C LEU A 62 4.35 -2.49 -1.98
N LEU A 63 4.66 -1.41 -2.69
CA LEU A 63 3.75 -0.70 -3.59
C LEU A 63 4.40 -0.54 -4.96
N LYS A 64 3.63 -0.82 -6.02
CA LYS A 64 4.10 -0.62 -7.40
C LYS A 64 3.06 0.10 -8.26
N LYS A 65 3.56 0.85 -9.24
CA LYS A 65 2.76 1.44 -10.31
C LYS A 65 2.67 0.43 -11.45
N ILE A 66 1.46 0.18 -11.94
CA ILE A 66 1.24 -0.64 -13.12
C ILE A 66 0.51 0.16 -14.18
N GLN A 67 0.83 -0.12 -15.44
CA GLN A 67 0.02 0.35 -16.57
C GLN A 67 -1.10 -0.64 -16.79
N LEU A 68 -2.32 -0.13 -16.93
CA LEU A 68 -3.49 -0.97 -17.23
C LEU A 68 -3.80 -0.98 -18.73
N PRO A 69 -4.48 -2.03 -19.22
CA PRO A 69 -5.00 -2.07 -20.58
C PRO A 69 -5.87 -0.84 -20.87
N GLN A 70 -5.82 -0.34 -22.11
CA GLN A 70 -6.48 0.91 -22.47
C GLN A 70 -8.02 0.85 -22.39
N ASP A 71 -8.57 -0.36 -22.35
CA ASP A 71 -9.99 -0.63 -22.55
C ASP A 71 -10.77 -0.55 -21.24
N GLU A 72 -10.09 -0.68 -20.10
CA GLU A 72 -10.77 -0.70 -18.81
C GLU A 72 -11.05 0.72 -18.31
N TRP A 73 -10.13 1.68 -18.52
CA TRP A 73 -10.13 2.95 -17.78
C TRP A 73 -9.96 4.18 -18.70
N ASN A 74 -10.90 5.14 -18.64
CA ASN A 74 -10.90 6.38 -19.44
C ASN A 74 -9.55 7.11 -19.39
N ARG A 75 -9.04 7.52 -20.56
CA ARG A 75 -7.72 8.15 -20.73
C ARG A 75 -7.63 9.48 -19.96
N GLU A 76 -6.66 9.59 -19.05
CA GLU A 76 -6.12 10.89 -18.66
C GLU A 76 -5.05 11.30 -19.70
N ARG A 77 -5.38 12.29 -20.55
CA ARG A 77 -4.41 13.00 -21.41
C ARG A 77 -3.51 12.11 -22.29
N GLY A 78 -4.06 11.07 -22.91
CA GLY A 78 -3.37 10.27 -23.92
C GLY A 78 -2.25 9.34 -23.40
N LYS A 79 -2.03 9.24 -22.09
CA LYS A 79 -1.13 8.26 -21.49
C LYS A 79 -1.92 7.01 -21.06
N PRO A 80 -1.29 5.81 -21.04
CA PRO A 80 -1.93 4.63 -20.49
C PRO A 80 -2.37 4.90 -19.04
N PRO A 81 -3.56 4.45 -18.63
CA PRO A 81 -4.01 4.59 -17.25
C PRO A 81 -3.01 3.89 -16.31
N VAL A 82 -2.59 4.61 -15.27
CA VAL A 82 -1.67 4.08 -14.25
C VAL A 82 -2.45 3.79 -12.98
N ALA A 83 -2.30 2.59 -12.46
CA ALA A 83 -2.83 2.16 -11.18
C ALA A 83 -1.72 1.93 -10.16
N ILE A 84 -2.09 1.96 -8.88
CA ILE A 84 -1.26 1.47 -7.78
C ILE A 84 -1.75 0.09 -7.38
N VAL A 85 -0.83 -0.82 -7.12
CA VAL A 85 -1.13 -2.15 -6.59
C VAL A 85 -0.06 -2.56 -5.58
N ALA A 86 -0.47 -3.34 -4.59
CA ALA A 86 0.42 -3.98 -3.63
C ALA A 86 1.28 -5.04 -4.33
N THR A 87 2.51 -5.21 -3.89
CA THR A 87 3.37 -6.29 -4.38
C THR A 87 2.96 -7.63 -3.77
N ASP A 88 3.46 -8.74 -4.34
CA ASP A 88 3.25 -10.06 -3.76
C ASP A 88 3.83 -10.15 -2.34
N ARG A 89 4.94 -9.45 -2.09
CA ARG A 89 5.53 -9.34 -0.75
C ARG A 89 4.57 -8.64 0.20
N ALA A 90 4.03 -7.48 -0.17
CA ALA A 90 3.02 -6.80 0.64
C ALA A 90 1.80 -7.69 0.94
N ASN A 91 1.32 -8.42 -0.05
CA ASN A 91 0.21 -9.36 0.14
C ASN A 91 0.55 -10.48 1.13
N ARG A 92 1.80 -10.99 1.16
CA ARG A 92 2.25 -11.96 2.17
C ARG A 92 2.28 -11.37 3.57
N LEU A 93 2.83 -10.15 3.72
CA LEU A 93 2.88 -9.48 5.02
C LEU A 93 1.49 -9.20 5.58
N LEU A 94 0.59 -8.68 4.75
CA LEU A 94 -0.80 -8.42 5.13
C LEU A 94 -1.54 -9.71 5.50
N LYS A 95 -1.29 -10.83 4.80
CA LYS A 95 -1.90 -12.12 5.13
C LYS A 95 -1.46 -12.59 6.51
N ASN A 96 -0.18 -12.47 6.83
CA ASN A 96 0.33 -12.88 8.14
C ASN A 96 -0.23 -11.99 9.26
N LEU A 97 -0.43 -10.69 8.99
CA LEU A 97 -1.04 -9.76 9.94
C LEU A 97 -2.51 -10.11 10.25
N LEU A 98 -3.28 -10.52 9.22
CA LEU A 98 -4.69 -10.90 9.35
C LEU A 98 -4.90 -12.29 9.98
N LEU A 99 -3.87 -13.13 10.04
CA LEU A 99 -3.90 -14.41 10.76
C LEU A 99 -3.64 -14.22 12.27
N CYS A 100 -3.34 -13.00 12.72
CA CYS A 100 -3.11 -12.65 14.12
C CYS A 100 -4.33 -12.05 14.83
N THR A 101 -5.49 -11.96 14.18
CA THR A 101 -6.76 -11.72 14.89
C THR A 101 -7.22 -13.02 15.53
N PRO A 102 -7.24 -13.16 16.87
CA PRO A 102 -7.91 -14.28 17.51
C PRO A 102 -9.41 -14.16 17.26
N ASP A 103 -10.05 -15.30 16.98
CA ASP A 103 -11.52 -15.43 16.94
C ASP A 103 -12.17 -14.96 18.26
#